data_AF-J1RVM9-F1
#
_entry.id   AF-J1RVM9-F1
#
_cell.length_a   1.000
_cell.length_b   1.000
_cell.length_c   1.000
_cell.angle_alpha   90.00
_cell.angle_beta   90.00
_cell.angle_gamma   90.00
#
_symmetry.space_group_name_H-M   'P 1'
#
loop_
_entity.id
_entity.type
_entity.pdbx_description
1 polymer ?
#
loop_
_entity_poly.entity_id
_entity_poly.type
_entity_poly.pdbx_seq_one_letter_code
_entity_poly.pdbx_strand_id
1 'polypeptide(L)'
;MEAFAGEVFAPLVRRDQRAKGGLYLRGLLLDGRRKSMQPMTERLGVDHQQLQQFMTSSTCPFDAVRARLAWRAVAVVRPEVWDDTGFPKDGVSSPGVARQYSGTLGKVGNCQSGVSVHVASDTASCPLSWRLFLPKSWNMPNEGVSLWPGGSRKM
;
A
#
# COMPACT_ATOMS: atom_id res chain seq x y z
N MET A 1 -8.45 6.98 -19.39
CA MET A 1 -7.63 6.06 -18.58
C MET A 1 -6.21 5.91 -19.15
N GLU A 2 -6.04 5.53 -20.42
CA GLU A 2 -4.70 5.31 -21.01
C GLU A 2 -3.79 6.55 -20.97
N ALA A 3 -4.32 7.74 -21.28
CA ALA A 3 -3.55 8.99 -21.17
C ALA A 3 -3.03 9.24 -19.74
N PHE A 4 -3.89 9.01 -18.74
CA PHE A 4 -3.52 9.14 -17.33
C PHE A 4 -2.47 8.10 -16.92
N ALA A 5 -2.65 6.84 -17.31
CA ALA A 5 -1.68 5.78 -17.04
C ALA A 5 -0.32 6.08 -17.69
N GLY A 6 -0.32 6.55 -18.95
CA GLY A 6 0.89 6.92 -19.67
C GLY A 6 1.67 8.05 -18.99
N GLU A 7 0.96 9.05 -18.45
CA GLU A 7 1.57 10.15 -17.71
C GLU A 7 2.13 9.71 -16.35
N VAL A 8 1.32 9.03 -15.53
CA VAL A 8 1.68 8.60 -14.18
C VAL A 8 2.84 7.60 -14.20
N PHE A 9 2.83 6.67 -15.17
CA PHE A 9 3.87 5.67 -15.34
C PHE A 9 4.99 6.08 -16.30
N ALA A 10 5.03 7.33 -16.76
CA ALA A 10 6.14 7.86 -17.57
C ALA A 10 7.56 7.60 -16.99
N PRO A 11 7.78 7.56 -15.65
CA PRO A 11 9.09 7.21 -15.07
C PRO A 11 9.58 5.79 -15.34
N LEU A 12 8.67 4.86 -15.63
CA LEU A 12 9.07 3.50 -15.96
C LEU A 12 9.76 3.52 -17.31
N VAL A 13 11.05 3.18 -17.35
CA VAL A 13 11.88 3.27 -18.55
C VAL A 13 11.37 2.30 -19.63
N ARG A 14 11.00 1.08 -19.23
CA ARG A 14 10.64 0.02 -20.18
C ARG A 14 9.16 0.08 -20.59
N ARG A 15 8.90 -0.11 -21.89
CA ARG A 15 7.54 -0.04 -22.46
C ARG A 15 6.62 -1.12 -21.90
N ASP A 16 7.13 -2.33 -21.73
CA ASP A 16 6.41 -3.45 -21.13
C ASP A 16 6.02 -3.16 -19.69
N GLN A 17 6.92 -2.57 -18.88
CA GLN A 17 6.60 -2.14 -17.50
C GLN A 17 5.45 -1.12 -17.49
N ARG A 18 5.47 -0.11 -18.38
CA ARG A 18 4.36 0.85 -18.52
C ARG A 18 3.05 0.17 -18.88
N ALA A 19 3.09 -0.78 -19.81
CA ALA A 19 1.91 -1.56 -20.20
C ALA A 19 1.37 -2.39 -19.02
N LYS A 20 2.23 -3.03 -18.22
CA LYS A 20 1.80 -3.77 -17.02
C LYS A 20 1.28 -2.85 -15.92
N GLY A 21 1.86 -1.66 -15.74
CA GLY A 21 1.33 -0.63 -14.85
C GLY A 21 -0.08 -0.19 -15.26
N GLY A 22 -0.30 0.01 -16.57
CA GLY A 22 -1.64 0.28 -17.12
C GLY A 22 -2.65 -0.84 -16.84
N LEU A 23 -2.26 -2.10 -17.04
CA LEU A 23 -3.11 -3.25 -16.71
C LEU A 23 -3.42 -3.33 -15.21
N TYR A 24 -2.42 -3.09 -14.36
CA TYR A 24 -2.60 -3.07 -12.91
C TYR A 24 -3.57 -1.97 -12.47
N LEU A 25 -3.38 -0.74 -12.97
CA LEU A 25 -4.28 0.38 -12.68
C LEU A 25 -5.70 0.09 -13.16
N ARG A 26 -5.86 -0.46 -14.37
CA ARG A 26 -7.17 -0.88 -14.87
C ARG A 26 -7.80 -1.93 -13.95
N GLY A 27 -7.04 -2.94 -13.51
CA GLY A 27 -7.51 -3.97 -12.59
C GLY A 27 -8.02 -3.41 -11.26
N LEU A 28 -7.35 -2.38 -10.73
CA LEU A 28 -7.78 -1.68 -9.52
C LEU A 28 -9.08 -0.90 -9.72
N LEU A 29 -9.26 -0.29 -10.90
CA LEU A 29 -10.44 0.51 -11.22
C LEU A 29 -11.65 -0.32 -11.68
N LEU A 30 -11.44 -1.56 -12.14
CA LEU A 30 -12.52 -2.45 -12.52
C LEU A 30 -13.39 -2.84 -11.31
N ASP A 31 -14.69 -2.94 -11.53
CA ASP A 31 -15.66 -3.40 -10.53
C ASP A 31 -15.30 -4.79 -9.99
N GLY A 32 -15.54 -4.99 -8.70
CA GLY A 32 -15.27 -6.23 -7.99
C GLY A 32 -14.87 -6.00 -6.53
N ARG A 33 -15.38 -6.85 -5.63
CA ARG A 33 -15.11 -6.73 -4.18
C ARG A 33 -13.64 -6.92 -3.82
N ARG A 34 -12.95 -7.88 -4.42
CA ARG A 34 -11.55 -8.22 -4.09
C ARG A 34 -10.59 -7.60 -5.10
N LYS A 35 -9.63 -6.82 -4.62
CA LYS A 35 -8.57 -6.16 -5.42
C LYS A 35 -7.22 -6.88 -5.33
N SER A 36 -7.23 -8.19 -5.05
CA SER A 36 -6.02 -9.03 -5.16
C SER A 36 -5.71 -9.36 -6.62
N MET A 37 -4.46 -9.73 -6.89
CA MET A 37 -3.95 -9.91 -8.27
C MET A 37 -4.77 -10.94 -9.06
N GLN A 38 -5.06 -12.11 -8.49
CA GLN A 38 -5.79 -13.18 -9.18
C GLN A 38 -7.21 -12.77 -9.64
N PRO A 39 -8.10 -12.26 -8.77
CA PRO A 39 -9.40 -11.74 -9.21
C PRO A 39 -9.29 -10.60 -10.22
N MET A 40 -8.24 -9.75 -10.15
CA MET A 40 -8.02 -8.71 -11.15
C MET A 40 -7.63 -9.29 -12.50
N THR A 41 -6.73 -10.27 -12.54
CA THR A 41 -6.27 -10.90 -13.78
C THR A 41 -7.35 -11.70 -14.47
N GLU A 42 -8.19 -12.39 -13.70
CA GLU A 42 -9.38 -13.09 -14.23
C GLU A 42 -10.33 -12.12 -14.95
N ARG A 43 -10.62 -10.96 -14.34
CA ARG A 43 -11.48 -9.93 -14.94
C ARG A 43 -10.85 -9.25 -16.15
N LEU A 44 -9.53 -9.08 -16.14
CA LEU A 44 -8.79 -8.46 -17.24
C LEU A 44 -8.53 -9.43 -18.41
N GLY A 45 -8.67 -10.74 -18.21
CA GLY A 45 -8.28 -11.76 -19.18
C GLY A 45 -6.77 -11.78 -19.44
N VAL A 46 -5.96 -11.50 -18.41
CA VAL A 46 -4.49 -11.47 -18.51
C VAL A 46 -3.86 -12.51 -17.60
N ASP A 47 -2.61 -12.84 -17.85
CA ASP A 47 -1.86 -13.78 -17.03
C ASP A 47 -1.52 -13.17 -15.64
N HIS A 48 -1.86 -13.92 -14.59
CA HIS A 48 -1.56 -13.61 -13.20
C HIS A 48 -0.08 -13.27 -12.97
N GLN A 49 0.81 -14.06 -13.57
CA GLN A 49 2.25 -13.94 -13.36
C GLN A 49 2.77 -12.58 -13.81
N GLN A 50 2.15 -11.97 -14.82
CA GLN A 50 2.53 -10.66 -15.33
C GLN A 50 2.28 -9.54 -14.31
N LEU A 51 1.14 -9.55 -13.60
CA LEU A 51 0.86 -8.56 -12.56
C LEU A 51 1.68 -8.82 -11.29
N GLN A 52 1.91 -10.10 -10.96
CA GLN A 52 2.75 -10.48 -9.83
C GLN A 52 4.19 -9.96 -10.03
N GLN A 53 4.82 -10.28 -11.16
CA GLN A 53 6.18 -9.83 -11.48
C GLN A 53 6.29 -8.31 -11.56
N PHE A 54 5.25 -7.64 -12.06
CA PHE A 54 5.20 -6.17 -12.06
C PHE A 54 5.24 -5.61 -10.63
N MET A 55 4.46 -6.18 -9.71
CA MET A 55 4.35 -5.68 -8.33
C MET A 55 5.53 -6.07 -7.44
N THR A 56 6.15 -7.23 -7.64
CA THR A 56 7.17 -7.76 -6.72
C THR A 56 8.60 -7.54 -7.19
N SER A 57 8.84 -7.61 -8.50
CA SER A 57 10.19 -7.82 -9.04
C SER A 57 10.59 -6.75 -10.05
N SER A 58 9.65 -5.95 -10.56
CA SER A 58 9.97 -4.90 -11.51
C SER A 58 10.62 -3.71 -10.81
N THR A 59 11.69 -3.20 -11.41
CA THR A 59 12.30 -1.94 -11.02
C THR A 59 11.32 -0.80 -11.28
N CYS A 60 10.62 -0.39 -10.24
CA CYS A 60 9.63 0.69 -10.30
C CYS A 60 10.09 1.82 -9.38
N PRO A 61 10.39 3.03 -9.92
CA PRO A 61 10.68 4.20 -9.11
C PRO A 61 9.35 4.74 -8.55
N PHE A 62 8.78 4.04 -7.56
CA PHE A 62 7.48 4.36 -6.97
C PHE A 62 7.42 5.79 -6.44
N ASP A 63 8.54 6.35 -5.97
CA ASP A 63 8.62 7.75 -5.53
C ASP A 63 8.39 8.72 -6.70
N ALA A 64 8.90 8.44 -7.90
CA ALA A 64 8.70 9.28 -9.08
C ALA A 64 7.26 9.17 -9.63
N VAL A 65 6.65 7.98 -9.53
CA VAL A 65 5.23 7.75 -9.86
C VAL A 65 4.35 8.50 -8.85
N ARG A 66 4.65 8.40 -7.56
CA ARG A 66 3.93 9.08 -6.48
C ARG A 66 4.06 10.60 -6.58
N ALA A 67 5.24 11.13 -6.90
CA ALA A 67 5.43 12.55 -7.11
C ALA A 67 4.55 13.09 -8.24
N ARG A 68 4.40 12.35 -9.35
CA ARG A 68 3.50 12.74 -10.45
C ARG A 68 2.04 12.77 -10.03
N LEU A 69 1.59 11.76 -9.27
CA LEU A 69 0.25 11.75 -8.70
C LEU A 69 0.02 12.95 -7.76
N ALA A 70 1.02 13.25 -6.91
CA ALA A 70 0.98 14.39 -6.01
C ALA A 70 0.88 15.72 -6.78
N TRP A 71 1.69 15.93 -7.82
CA TRP A 71 1.65 17.13 -8.66
C TRP A 71 0.29 17.34 -9.32
N ARG A 72 -0.36 16.26 -9.78
CA ARG A 72 -1.73 16.35 -10.30
C ARG A 72 -2.73 16.71 -9.21
N ALA A 73 -2.61 16.11 -8.03
CA ALA A 73 -3.54 16.32 -6.93
C ALA A 73 -3.48 17.76 -6.40
N VAL A 74 -2.28 18.34 -6.24
CA VAL A 74 -2.11 19.73 -5.78
C VAL A 74 -2.59 20.77 -6.79
N ALA A 75 -2.69 20.42 -8.06
CA ALA A 75 -3.25 21.30 -9.10
C ALA A 75 -4.77 21.46 -8.98
N VAL A 76 -5.44 20.57 -8.25
CA VAL A 76 -6.91 20.56 -8.11
C VAL A 76 -7.39 20.72 -6.65
N VAL A 77 -6.56 20.40 -5.65
CA VAL A 77 -6.89 20.47 -4.22
C VAL A 77 -5.69 20.99 -3.43
N ARG A 78 -5.90 21.82 -2.39
CA ARG A 78 -4.80 22.38 -1.57
C ARG A 78 -4.33 21.42 -0.46
N PRO A 79 -3.04 21.45 -0.07
CA PRO A 79 -2.51 20.56 0.98
C PRO A 79 -2.79 21.12 2.37
N GLU A 80 -3.52 20.38 3.21
CA GLU A 80 -3.95 20.88 4.54
C GLU A 80 -3.91 19.84 5.67
N VAL A 81 -3.65 18.55 5.40
CA VAL A 81 -3.86 17.50 6.42
C VAL A 81 -2.72 16.48 6.51
N TRP A 82 -2.38 16.12 7.75
CA TRP A 82 -1.59 14.95 8.12
C TRP A 82 -2.47 13.96 8.86
N ASP A 83 -2.40 12.68 8.48
CA ASP A 83 -3.22 11.61 9.07
C ASP A 83 -2.41 10.33 9.27
N ASP A 84 -2.65 9.66 10.39
CA ASP A 84 -2.19 8.30 10.66
C ASP A 84 -3.36 7.30 10.65
N THR A 85 -3.25 6.28 9.80
CA THR A 85 -4.28 5.26 9.65
C THR A 85 -3.77 3.92 10.17
N GLY A 86 -4.51 3.33 11.11
CA GLY A 86 -4.25 1.98 11.60
C GLY A 86 -4.88 0.90 10.71
N PHE A 87 -4.10 -0.13 10.38
CA PHE A 87 -4.53 -1.32 9.63
C PHE A 87 -4.49 -2.54 10.55
N PRO A 88 -5.65 -3.07 11.01
CA PRO A 88 -5.70 -4.25 11.86
C PRO A 88 -5.03 -5.45 11.23
N LYS A 89 -4.35 -6.27 12.04
CA LYS A 89 -3.67 -7.49 11.61
C LYS A 89 -3.88 -8.60 12.62
N ASP A 90 -4.12 -9.80 12.12
CA ASP A 90 -4.27 -11.00 12.95
C ASP A 90 -2.92 -11.68 13.26
N GLY A 91 -1.88 -11.43 12.45
CA GLY A 91 -0.55 -12.05 12.59
C GLY A 91 0.59 -11.06 12.82
N VAL A 92 1.81 -11.60 12.93
CA VAL A 92 3.04 -10.83 13.22
C VAL A 92 4.02 -10.71 12.05
N SER A 93 3.74 -11.38 10.93
CA SER A 93 4.67 -11.48 9.79
C SER A 93 4.64 -10.27 8.85
N SER A 94 3.66 -9.37 9.00
CA SER A 94 3.57 -8.16 8.16
C SER A 94 4.51 -7.07 8.68
N PRO A 95 5.32 -6.41 7.84
CA PRO A 95 6.22 -5.33 8.26
C PRO A 95 5.58 -4.31 9.18
N GLY A 96 6.24 -3.89 10.25
CA GLY A 96 5.75 -2.83 11.15
C GLY A 96 4.47 -3.18 11.94
N VAL A 97 4.01 -4.43 11.93
CA VAL A 97 2.88 -4.84 12.77
C VAL A 97 3.31 -4.92 14.24
N ALA A 98 2.57 -4.26 15.12
CA ALA A 98 2.82 -4.32 16.56
C ALA A 98 1.54 -4.05 17.34
N ARG A 99 1.60 -4.34 18.65
CA ARG A 99 0.58 -3.91 19.61
C ARG A 99 0.77 -2.41 19.89
N GLN A 100 -0.11 -1.59 19.33
CA GLN A 100 -0.06 -0.12 19.47
C GLN A 100 -1.47 0.47 19.42
N TYR A 101 -1.63 1.71 19.87
CA TYR A 101 -2.90 2.42 19.72
C TYR A 101 -3.20 2.63 18.23
N SER A 102 -4.45 2.38 17.83
CA SER A 102 -4.94 2.61 16.47
C SER A 102 -6.25 3.36 16.55
N GLY A 103 -6.29 4.54 15.91
CA GLY A 103 -7.52 5.33 15.80
C GLY A 103 -8.65 4.52 15.14
N THR A 104 -8.33 3.76 14.08
CA THR A 104 -9.29 2.88 13.38
C THR A 104 -9.91 1.82 14.29
N LEU A 105 -9.15 1.31 15.26
CA LEU A 105 -9.64 0.31 16.23
C LEU A 105 -10.24 0.94 17.49
N GLY A 106 -9.97 2.23 17.75
CA GLY A 106 -10.33 2.93 18.99
C GLY A 106 -9.63 2.40 20.24
N LYS A 107 -8.62 1.53 20.09
CA LYS A 107 -7.94 0.83 21.21
C LYS A 107 -6.53 0.40 20.84
N VAL A 108 -5.79 -0.08 21.83
CA VAL A 108 -4.54 -0.79 21.58
C VAL A 108 -4.85 -2.14 20.91
N GLY A 109 -4.39 -2.26 19.67
CA GLY A 109 -4.66 -3.34 18.72
C GLY A 109 -3.37 -3.93 18.18
N ASN A 110 -3.42 -5.15 17.63
CA ASN A 110 -2.34 -5.59 16.75
C ASN A 110 -2.59 -4.98 15.36
N CYS A 111 -1.74 -4.07 14.94
CA CYS A 111 -1.96 -3.32 13.70
C CYS A 111 -0.65 -2.79 13.13
N GLN A 112 -0.69 -2.48 11.84
CA GLN A 112 0.27 -1.58 11.18
C GLN A 112 -0.27 -0.16 11.27
N SER A 113 0.60 0.85 11.29
CA SER A 113 0.20 2.26 11.19
C SER A 113 0.85 2.89 9.96
N GLY A 114 0.03 3.38 9.02
CA GLY A 114 0.50 4.17 7.88
C GLY A 114 0.37 5.65 8.20
N VAL A 115 1.45 6.40 8.04
CA VAL A 115 1.45 7.86 8.17
C VAL A 115 1.39 8.46 6.78
N SER A 116 0.48 9.40 6.56
CA SER A 116 0.21 9.96 5.25
C SER A 116 0.01 11.47 5.28
N VAL A 117 0.37 12.11 4.17
CA VAL A 117 0.14 13.53 3.89
C VAL A 117 -0.93 13.61 2.81
N HIS A 118 -1.97 14.41 3.03
CA HIS A 118 -3.08 14.54 2.10
C HIS A 118 -3.28 15.98 1.67
N VAL A 119 -3.78 16.14 0.44
CA VAL A 119 -4.54 17.32 0.04
C VAL A 119 -5.99 17.07 0.34
N ALA A 120 -6.67 18.06 0.91
CA ALA A 120 -8.07 17.95 1.26
C ALA A 120 -8.79 19.28 0.98
N SER A 121 -10.05 19.15 0.64
CA SER A 121 -11.05 20.21 0.48
C SER A 121 -12.39 19.65 0.92
N ASP A 122 -13.41 20.50 0.98
CA ASP A 122 -14.77 20.10 1.37
C ASP A 122 -15.36 18.98 0.49
N THR A 123 -14.86 18.82 -0.74
CA THR A 123 -15.39 17.84 -1.72
C THR A 123 -14.44 16.72 -2.10
N ALA A 124 -13.17 16.78 -1.68
CA ALA A 124 -12.17 15.82 -2.13
C ALA A 124 -11.00 15.68 -1.13
N SER A 125 -10.47 14.46 -1.03
CA SER A 125 -9.22 14.16 -0.32
C SER A 125 -8.36 13.24 -1.18
N CYS A 126 -7.06 13.51 -1.25
CA CYS A 126 -6.11 12.69 -1.99
C CYS A 126 -4.77 12.56 -1.25
N PRO A 127 -4.26 11.33 -1.04
CA PRO A 127 -2.96 11.12 -0.42
C PRO A 127 -1.83 11.53 -1.38
N LEU A 128 -0.97 12.45 -0.93
CA LEU A 128 0.23 12.88 -1.67
C LEU A 128 1.41 11.96 -1.41
N SER A 129 1.56 11.51 -0.18
CA SER A 129 2.66 10.65 0.24
C SER A 129 2.26 9.85 1.46
N TRP A 130 2.83 8.66 1.60
CA TRP A 130 2.57 7.78 2.72
C TRP A 130 3.79 6.92 3.00
N ARG A 131 3.98 6.58 4.27
CA ARG A 131 4.97 5.61 4.72
C ARG A 131 4.41 4.77 5.84
N LEU A 132 4.94 3.55 5.95
CA LEU A 132 4.65 2.68 7.07
C LEU A 132 5.49 3.12 8.27
N PHE A 133 4.85 3.33 9.42
CA PHE A 133 5.54 3.50 10.69
C PHE A 133 6.14 2.16 11.12
N LEU A 134 7.44 2.13 11.38
CA LEU A 134 8.14 0.97 11.91
C LEU A 134 8.42 1.19 13.41
N PRO A 135 7.72 0.47 14.31
CA PRO A 135 7.97 0.59 15.74
C PRO A 135 9.36 0.07 16.08
N LYS A 136 9.96 0.56 17.18
CA LYS A 136 11.32 0.21 17.60
C LYS A 136 11.54 -1.31 17.71
N SER A 137 10.52 -2.07 18.11
CA SER A 137 10.56 -3.53 18.20
C SER A 137 10.89 -4.23 16.88
N TRP A 138 10.58 -3.61 15.74
CA TRP A 138 10.92 -4.14 14.41
C TRP A 138 12.36 -3.86 13.98
N ASN A 139 13.02 -2.91 14.62
CA ASN A 139 14.38 -2.51 14.29
C ASN A 139 15.42 -3.22 15.17
N MET A 140 14.97 -4.09 16.08
CA MET A 140 15.84 -4.91 16.93
C MET A 140 16.05 -6.28 16.25
N PRO A 141 17.26 -6.85 16.31
CA PRO A 141 17.47 -8.26 15.95
C PRO A 141 16.48 -9.12 16.75
N ASN A 142 15.87 -10.09 16.09
CA ASN A 142 14.79 -10.90 16.62
C ASN A 142 15.22 -11.68 17.88
N GLU A 143 15.11 -11.09 19.08
CA GLU A 143 15.00 -11.87 20.31
C GLU A 143 13.62 -12.52 20.29
N GLY A 144 13.62 -13.84 20.19
CA GLY A 144 12.47 -14.65 19.82
C GLY A 144 11.17 -14.20 20.47
N VAL A 145 10.28 -13.60 19.67
CA VAL A 145 8.87 -13.48 20.02
C VAL A 145 8.34 -14.90 20.12
N SER A 146 8.11 -15.36 21.36
CA SER A 146 7.46 -16.63 21.66
C SER A 146 6.16 -16.72 20.87
N LEU A 147 6.19 -17.54 19.82
CA LEU A 147 4.99 -18.01 19.14
C LEU A 147 4.33 -18.97 20.13
N TRP A 148 3.13 -18.62 20.61
CA TRP A 148 2.20 -19.38 21.47
C TRP A 148 2.13 -19.02 22.96
N PRO A 149 1.02 -18.42 23.42
CA PRO A 149 0.63 -18.41 24.83
C PRO A 149 -0.21 -19.68 25.11
N GLY A 150 0.42 -20.75 25.57
CA GLY A 150 -0.31 -21.94 26.01
C GLY A 150 0.45 -23.25 25.82
N GLY A 151 1.42 -23.50 26.69
CA GLY A 151 2.11 -24.78 26.73
C GLY A 151 2.85 -24.91 28.05
N SER A 152 2.17 -25.38 29.08
CA SER A 152 2.77 -25.74 30.36
C SER A 152 3.87 -26.78 30.12
N ARG A 153 5.12 -26.39 30.37
CA ARG A 153 6.26 -27.30 30.40
C ARG A 153 6.15 -28.13 31.69
N LYS A 154 5.73 -29.39 31.60
CA LYS A 154 6.02 -30.38 32.66
C LYS A 154 7.41 -30.96 32.41
N MET A 155 8.08 -31.24 33.53
CA MET A 155 9.47 -31.72 33.67
C MET A 155 9.84 -32.85 32.71
#